data_AF-A0A6N7CZR6-F1
#
_entry.id   AF-A0A6N7CZR6-F1
#
_cell.length_a   1.000
_cell.length_b   1.000
_cell.length_c   1.000
_cell.angle_alpha   90.00
_cell.angle_beta   90.00
_cell.angle_gamma   90.00
#
_symmetry.space_group_name_H-M   'P 1'
#
loop_
_entity.id
_entity.type
_entity.pdbx_description
1 polymer ?
#
loop_
_entity_poly.entity_id
_entity_poly.type
_entity_poly.pdbx_seq_one_letter_code
_entity_poly.pdbx_strand_id
1 'polypeptide(L)'
;MGKLARIAYNAFYVLLFAIPALALFRAYGSGKGREQWGINIVPATGEKVVWMMAPANALHSLLSWVLCVFIVAHILAALFHRLVLKDGILSRMAGPMRSKFRVLPQGSR
;
A
#
# COMPACT_ATOMS: atom_id res chain seq x y z
N MET A 1 -4.78 13.94 -16.74
CA MET A 1 -4.80 12.92 -15.67
C MET A 1 -5.95 13.25 -14.73
N GLY A 2 -6.98 12.40 -14.67
CA GLY A 2 -8.22 12.69 -13.96
C GLY A 2 -7.99 12.97 -12.48
N LYS A 3 -8.66 14.00 -11.94
CA LYS A 3 -8.54 14.44 -10.53
C LYS A 3 -8.73 13.27 -9.55
N LEU A 4 -9.60 12.32 -9.88
CA LEU A 4 -9.86 11.10 -9.12
C LEU A 4 -8.61 10.22 -8.91
N ALA A 5 -7.77 10.06 -9.95
CA ALA A 5 -6.55 9.26 -9.84
C ALA A 5 -5.54 9.90 -8.89
N ARG A 6 -5.46 11.24 -8.87
CA ARG A 6 -4.59 11.98 -7.96
C ARG A 6 -5.07 11.90 -6.50
N ILE A 7 -6.39 11.97 -6.29
CA ILE A 7 -6.99 11.78 -4.96
C ILE A 7 -6.70 10.38 -4.44
N ALA A 8 -6.92 9.35 -5.25
CA ALA A 8 -6.67 7.96 -4.85
C ALA A 8 -5.20 7.74 -4.48
N TYR A 9 -4.27 8.24 -5.30
CA TYR A 9 -2.84 8.15 -5.05
C TYR A 9 -2.40 8.86 -3.76
N ASN A 10 -2.88 10.09 -3.55
CA ASN A 10 -2.58 10.83 -2.32
C ASN A 10 -3.17 10.13 -1.08
N ALA A 11 -4.40 9.62 -1.19
CA ALA A 11 -5.02 8.85 -0.11
C ALA A 11 -4.18 7.61 0.24
N PHE A 12 -3.71 6.85 -0.74
CA PHE A 12 -2.82 5.72 -0.51
C PHE A 12 -1.56 6.11 0.27
N TYR A 13 -0.89 7.20 -0.09
CA TYR A 13 0.31 7.62 0.63
C TYR A 13 0.04 8.03 2.07
N VAL A 14 -1.03 8.77 2.30
CA VAL A 14 -1.43 9.16 3.65
C VAL A 14 -1.70 7.91 4.49
N LEU A 15 -2.47 6.96 3.97
CA LEU A 15 -2.78 5.72 4.68
C LEU A 15 -1.52 4.89 4.95
N LEU A 16 -0.63 4.78 3.96
CA LEU A 16 0.59 3.97 4.06
C LEU A 16 1.58 4.52 5.09
N PHE A 17 1.56 5.83 5.37
CA PHE A 17 2.35 6.43 6.44
C PHE A 17 1.63 6.43 7.80
N ALA A 18 0.33 6.74 7.81
CA ALA A 18 -0.45 6.86 9.04
C ALA A 18 -0.61 5.51 9.78
N ILE A 19 -0.86 4.42 9.05
CA ILE A 19 -1.06 3.08 9.64
C ILE A 19 0.18 2.60 10.43
N PRO A 20 1.40 2.57 9.85
CA PRO A 20 2.59 2.16 10.58
C PRO A 20 2.97 3.15 11.69
N ALA A 21 2.74 4.46 11.51
CA ALA A 21 2.95 5.44 12.58
C ALA A 21 2.06 5.12 13.80
N LEU A 22 0.79 4.80 13.60
CA LEU A 22 -0.12 4.37 14.68
C LEU A 22 0.29 3.02 15.29
N ALA A 23 0.82 2.09 14.48
CA ALA A 23 1.31 0.81 14.96
C ALA A 23 2.54 0.96 15.87
N LEU A 24 3.44 1.89 15.53
CA LEU A 24 4.60 2.27 16.34
C LEU A 24 4.15 3.02 17.60
N PHE A 25 3.24 3.99 17.49
CA PHE A 25 2.70 4.70 18.66
C PHE A 25 2.09 3.74 19.69
N ARG A 26 1.33 2.75 19.21
CA ARG A 26 0.84 1.62 20.02
C ARG A 26 1.97 0.76 20.59
N ALA A 27 3.08 0.58 19.86
CA ALA A 27 4.25 -0.15 20.34
C ALA A 27 4.87 0.48 21.56
N TYR A 28 5.10 1.78 21.48
CA TYR A 28 5.62 2.56 22.58
C TYR A 28 4.68 2.52 23.79
N GLY A 29 3.37 2.75 23.59
CA GLY A 29 2.40 2.72 24.70
C GLY A 29 2.16 1.34 25.34
N SER A 30 2.62 0.24 24.71
CA SER A 30 2.37 -1.11 25.21
C SER A 30 3.25 -1.50 26.39
N GLY A 31 4.39 -0.85 26.62
CA GLY A 31 5.32 -1.14 27.72
C GLY A 31 6.03 -2.51 27.67
N LYS A 32 5.57 -3.44 26.81
CA LYS A 32 6.05 -4.83 26.69
C LYS A 32 7.48 -4.97 26.14
N GLY A 33 8.08 -3.88 25.68
CA GLY A 33 9.27 -3.93 24.83
C GLY A 33 8.94 -4.50 23.45
N ARG A 34 9.68 -4.09 22.43
CA ARG A 34 9.60 -4.71 21.11
C ARG A 34 11.01 -4.97 20.60
N GLU A 35 11.31 -6.24 20.42
CA GLU A 35 12.53 -6.70 19.76
C GLU A 35 12.18 -7.13 18.33
N GLN A 36 12.94 -6.65 17.36
CA GLN A 36 12.79 -7.02 15.96
C GLN A 36 14.18 -7.33 15.41
N TRP A 37 14.34 -8.53 14.84
CA TRP A 37 15.61 -8.99 14.28
C TRP A 37 16.81 -8.92 15.26
N GLY A 38 16.60 -9.18 16.55
CA GLY A 38 17.65 -9.12 17.57
C GLY A 38 18.00 -7.71 18.06
N ILE A 39 17.27 -6.68 17.59
CA ILE A 39 17.45 -5.29 17.99
C ILE A 39 16.25 -4.85 18.82
N ASN A 40 16.51 -4.34 20.03
CA ASN A 40 15.49 -3.74 20.88
C ASN A 40 15.08 -2.36 20.31
N ILE A 41 13.99 -2.32 19.56
CA ILE A 41 13.45 -1.10 18.94
C ILE A 41 12.72 -0.25 19.99
N VAL A 42 12.01 -0.91 20.91
CA VAL A 42 11.31 -0.24 22.01
C VAL A 42 11.78 -0.86 23.32
N PRO A 43 12.42 -0.09 24.21
CA PRO A 43 12.82 -0.59 25.52
C PRO A 43 11.58 -0.97 26.33
N ALA A 44 11.64 -2.10 27.04
CA ALA A 44 10.57 -2.53 27.92
C ALA A 44 10.45 -1.56 29.10
N THR A 45 9.40 -0.75 29.10
CA THR A 45 9.10 0.18 30.19
C THR A 45 8.35 -0.50 31.33
N GLY A 46 7.77 -1.70 31.09
CA GLY A 46 6.99 -2.46 32.08
C GLY A 46 5.60 -1.91 32.35
N GLU A 47 5.38 -0.61 32.11
CA GLU A 47 4.11 0.08 32.34
C GLU A 47 3.32 0.28 31.04
N LYS A 48 2.06 -0.14 31.04
CA LYS A 48 1.16 0.01 29.89
C LYS A 48 0.42 1.34 29.96
N VAL A 49 0.65 2.21 28.98
CA VAL A 49 -0.01 3.51 28.89
C VAL A 49 -1.33 3.38 28.14
N VAL A 50 -2.40 3.07 28.88
CA VAL A 50 -3.72 2.73 28.32
C VAL A 50 -4.31 3.86 27.46
N TRP A 51 -4.10 5.12 27.85
CA TRP A 51 -4.62 6.28 27.11
C TRP A 51 -3.97 6.46 25.73
N MET A 52 -2.74 5.99 25.52
CA MET A 52 -2.10 5.96 24.20
C MET A 52 -2.58 4.76 23.38
N MET A 53 -2.79 3.62 24.03
CA MET A 53 -3.14 2.37 23.34
C MET A 53 -4.58 2.32 22.84
N ALA A 54 -5.55 2.79 23.61
CA ALA A 54 -6.97 2.72 23.26
C ALA A 54 -7.29 3.44 21.92
N PRO A 55 -6.96 4.74 21.75
CA PRO A 55 -7.21 5.43 20.48
C PRO A 55 -6.34 4.87 19.35
N ALA A 56 -5.10 4.49 19.61
CA ALA A 56 -4.21 3.94 18.59
C ALA A 56 -4.70 2.59 18.03
N ASN A 57 -5.25 1.72 18.89
CA ASN A 57 -5.85 0.46 18.47
C ASN A 57 -7.08 0.69 17.59
N ALA A 58 -7.99 1.58 18.01
CA ALA A 58 -9.21 1.87 17.28
C ALA A 58 -8.90 2.47 15.90
N LEU A 59 -8.04 3.49 15.85
CA LEU A 59 -7.65 4.13 14.60
C LEU A 59 -6.87 3.19 13.68
N HIS A 60 -5.90 2.44 14.20
CA HIS A 60 -5.13 1.51 13.38
C HIS A 60 -6.03 0.44 12.76
N SER A 61 -6.92 -0.17 13.55
CA SER A 61 -7.86 -1.17 13.05
C SER A 61 -8.77 -0.60 11.97
N LEU A 62 -9.35 0.58 12.19
CA LEU A 62 -10.21 1.23 11.21
C LEU A 62 -9.45 1.57 9.92
N LEU A 63 -8.27 2.19 10.04
CA LEU A 63 -7.46 2.56 8.87
C LEU A 63 -6.97 1.33 8.10
N SER A 64 -6.68 0.21 8.77
CA SER A 64 -6.35 -1.05 8.09
C SER A 64 -7.50 -1.57 7.23
N TRP A 65 -8.74 -1.51 7.72
CA TRP A 65 -9.92 -1.87 6.92
C TRP A 65 -10.14 -0.91 5.76
N VAL A 66 -9.99 0.39 5.99
CA VAL A 66 -10.11 1.40 4.92
C VAL A 66 -9.05 1.16 3.84
N LEU A 67 -7.80 0.87 4.21
CA LEU A 67 -6.74 0.53 3.27
C LEU A 67 -7.10 -0.72 2.46
N CYS A 68 -7.62 -1.76 3.11
CA CYS A 68 -8.04 -3.00 2.45
C CYS A 68 -9.10 -2.72 1.38
N VAL A 69 -10.15 -1.95 1.72
CA VAL A 69 -11.18 -1.53 0.75
C VAL A 69 -10.59 -0.71 -0.38
N PHE A 70 -9.65 0.20 -0.08
CA PHE A 70 -8.97 1.00 -1.10
C PHE A 70 -8.15 0.16 -2.07
N ILE A 71 -7.42 -0.85 -1.56
CA ILE A 71 -6.65 -1.79 -2.40
C ILE A 71 -7.59 -2.55 -3.33
N VAL A 72 -8.70 -3.09 -2.82
CA VAL A 72 -9.68 -3.81 -3.63
C VAL A 72 -10.27 -2.89 -4.71
N ALA A 73 -10.70 -1.69 -4.34
CA ALA A 73 -11.24 -0.71 -5.27
C ALA A 73 -10.21 -0.32 -6.36
N HIS A 74 -8.94 -0.16 -6.00
CA HIS A 74 -7.86 0.14 -6.94
C HIS A 74 -7.63 -1.00 -7.93
N ILE A 75 -7.62 -2.25 -7.47
CA ILE A 75 -7.48 -3.43 -8.33
C ILE A 75 -8.66 -3.53 -9.29
N LEU A 76 -9.90 -3.34 -8.81
CA LEU A 76 -11.10 -3.35 -9.65
C LEU A 76 -11.06 -2.26 -10.72
N ALA A 77 -10.61 -1.05 -10.37
CA ALA A 77 -10.43 0.03 -11.34
C ALA A 77 -9.38 -0.34 -12.40
N ALA A 78 -8.24 -0.91 -12.00
CA ALA A 78 -7.21 -1.36 -12.94
C ALA A 78 -7.72 -2.46 -13.88
N LEU A 79 -8.52 -3.41 -13.37
CA LEU A 79 -9.17 -4.44 -14.17
C LEU A 79 -10.21 -3.85 -15.13
N PHE A 80 -11.03 -2.90 -14.67
CA PHE A 80 -12.00 -2.20 -15.50
C PHE A 80 -11.33 -1.46 -16.67
N HIS A 81 -10.24 -0.74 -16.39
CA HIS A 81 -9.44 -0.09 -17.43
C HIS A 81 -8.84 -1.07 -18.44
N ARG A 82 -8.48 -2.29 -18.01
CA ARG A 82 -7.95 -3.32 -18.92
C ARG A 82 -9.04 -4.00 -19.75
N LEU A 83 -10.15 -4.38 -19.12
CA LEU A 83 -11.17 -5.24 -19.74
C LEU A 83 -12.16 -4.43 -20.57
N VAL A 84 -12.57 -3.26 -20.08
CA VAL A 84 -13.61 -2.43 -20.70
C VAL A 84 -12.96 -1.37 -21.59
N LEU A 85 -12.11 -0.53 -21.01
CA LEU A 85 -11.56 0.60 -21.75
C LEU A 85 -10.35 0.23 -22.64
N LYS A 86 -9.63 -0.84 -22.30
CA LYS A 86 -8.42 -1.32 -23.00
C LYS A 86 -7.33 -0.26 -23.15
N ASP A 87 -7.26 0.67 -22.20
CA ASP A 87 -6.44 1.89 -22.27
C ASP A 87 -4.92 1.67 -22.16
N GLY A 88 -4.46 0.41 -22.10
CA GLY A 88 -3.05 0.10 -21.91
C GLY A 88 -2.44 0.61 -20.59
N ILE A 89 -3.24 1.11 -19.64
CA ILE A 89 -2.79 1.60 -18.32
C ILE A 89 -1.98 0.52 -17.59
N LEU A 90 -2.37 -0.75 -17.75
CA LEU A 90 -1.64 -1.86 -17.13
C LEU A 90 -0.20 -2.00 -17.68
N SER A 91 0.03 -1.73 -18.97
CA SER A 91 1.38 -1.73 -19.57
C SER A 91 2.26 -0.58 -19.05
N ARG A 92 1.67 0.47 -18.47
CA ARG A 92 2.43 1.53 -17.79
C ARG A 92 2.88 1.15 -16.38
N MET A 93 2.20 0.21 -15.71
CA MET A 93 2.58 -0.25 -14.36
C MET A 93 3.37 -1.57 -14.36
N ALA A 94 3.05 -2.50 -15.26
CA ALA A 94 3.67 -3.83 -15.33
C ALA A 94 4.84 -3.93 -16.33
N GLY A 95 5.21 -2.80 -16.95
CA GLY A 95 6.23 -2.73 -18.00
C GLY A 95 5.68 -3.06 -19.40
N PRO A 96 6.44 -2.74 -20.47
CA PRO A 96 5.98 -2.98 -21.84
C PRO A 96 5.82 -4.48 -22.07
N MET A 97 4.59 -4.95 -22.31
CA MET A 97 4.35 -6.25 -22.92
C MET A 97 4.86 -6.20 -24.36
N ARG A 98 6.17 -6.41 -24.53
CA ARG A 98 6.84 -6.46 -25.83
C ARG A 98 6.41 -7.75 -26.53
N SER A 99 5.42 -7.67 -27.41
CA SER A 99 5.18 -8.72 -28.40
C SER A 99 6.37 -8.72 -29.37
N LYS A 100 7.39 -9.51 -29.03
CA LYS A 100 8.58 -9.72 -29.84
C LYS A 100 8.20 -10.64 -31.01
N PHE A 101 7.55 -10.10 -32.03
CA PHE A 101 7.51 -10.76 -33.34
C PHE A 101 7.59 -9.72 -34.45
N ARG A 102 8.82 -9.28 -34.71
CA ARG A 102 9.19 -8.70 -36.01
C ARG A 102 10.42 -9.44 -36.49
N VAL A 103 10.18 -10.66 -37.00
CA VAL A 103 11.11 -11.31 -37.91
C VAL A 103 11.00 -10.52 -39.21
N LEU A 104 12.04 -9.76 -39.55
CA LEU A 104 12.14 -9.10 -40.84
C LEU A 104 12.33 -10.20 -41.91
N PRO A 105 11.68 -10.10 -43.08
CA PRO A 105 12.03 -10.96 -44.20
C PRO A 105 13.43 -10.57 -44.70
N GLN A 106 14.44 -11.35 -44.36
CA GLN A 106 15.71 -11.36 -45.08
C GLN A 106 15.60 -12.37 -46.22
N GLY A 107 14.95 -11.92 -47.29
CA GLY A 107 15.00 -12.55 -48.59
C GLY A 107 15.45 -11.52 -49.60
N SER A 108 16.74 -11.51 -49.92
CA SER A 108 17.20 -11.02 -51.22
C SER A 108 18.55 -11.62 -51.60
N ARG A 109 18.51 -12.39 -52.69
CA ARG A 109 19.59 -12.92 -53.55
C ARG A 109 20.08 -14.32 -53.23
#